data_AF-A0A951JBT7-F1
#
_entry.id   AF-A0A951JBT7-F1
#
_cell.length_a   1.000
_cell.length_b   1.000
_cell.length_c   1.000
_cell.angle_alpha   90.00
_cell.angle_beta   90.00
_cell.angle_gamma   90.00
#
_symmetry.space_group_name_H-M   'P 1'
#
loop_
_entity.id
_entity.type
_entity.pdbx_description
1 polymer ?
#
loop_
_entity_poly.entity_id
_entity_poly.type
_entity_poly.pdbx_seq_one_letter_code
_entity_poly.pdbx_strand_id
1 'polypeptide(L)' 'MSGSAVFTFETTHQAMWAEDVALERGVPAEVIPAPPEARAKCGLALQTLSDRAEELEGAMRDEGIEFHRHV' A
#
# COMPACT_ATOMS: atom_id res chain seq x y z
N MET A 1 9.69 4.97 17.98
CA MET A 1 8.40 5.38 17.41
C MET A 1 8.24 4.61 16.12
N SER A 2 7.42 3.56 16.11
CA SER A 2 7.16 2.81 14.88
C SER A 2 6.10 3.59 14.11
N GLY A 3 6.52 4.31 13.07
CA GLY A 3 5.60 4.95 12.14
C GLY A 3 4.88 3.91 11.29
N SER A 4 3.82 4.33 10.60
CA SER A 4 3.21 3.57 9.53
C SER A 4 3.44 4.30 8.20
N ALA A 5 3.50 3.55 7.10
CA ALA A 5 3.49 4.10 5.75
C ALA A 5 2.17 3.75 5.09
N VAL A 6 1.63 4.68 4.30
CA VAL A 6 0.34 4.52 3.62
C VAL A 6 0.54 4.62 2.12
N PHE A 7 -0.02 3.68 1.38
CA PHE A 7 0.02 3.63 -0.08
C PHE A 7 -1.38 3.82 -0.64
N THR A 8 -1.53 4.72 -1.61
CA THR A 8 -2.80 4.95 -2.31
C THR A 8 -2.73 4.49 -3.76
N PHE A 9 -3.88 4.15 -4.30
CA PHE A 9 -4.02 3.56 -5.64
C PHE A 9 -5.04 4.33 -6.49
N GLU A 10 -4.96 4.18 -7.81
CA GLU A 10 -5.95 4.76 -8.71
C GLU A 10 -7.23 3.95 -8.74
N THR A 11 -7.13 2.63 -8.60
CA THR A 11 -8.24 1.69 -8.71
C THR A 11 -8.33 0.78 -7.49
N THR A 12 -9.54 0.29 -7.19
CA THR A 12 -9.75 -0.73 -6.14
C THR A 12 -9.01 -2.01 -6.48
N HIS A 13 -8.91 -2.38 -7.76
CA HIS A 13 -8.21 -3.58 -8.19
C HIS A 13 -6.72 -3.54 -7.82
N GLN A 14 -6.05 -2.41 -8.02
CA GLN A 14 -4.66 -2.22 -7.58
C GLN A 14 -4.51 -2.32 -6.06
N ALA A 15 -5.46 -1.77 -5.29
CA ALA A 15 -5.41 -1.85 -3.83
C ALA A 15 -5.53 -3.30 -3.32
N MET A 16 -6.46 -4.08 -3.89
CA MET A 16 -6.62 -5.49 -3.53
C MET A 16 -5.42 -6.32 -4.00
N TRP A 17 -4.91 -6.07 -5.21
CA TRP A 17 -3.73 -6.77 -5.71
C TRP A 17 -2.49 -6.48 -4.85
N ALA A 18 -2.31 -5.24 -4.40
CA ALA A 18 -1.23 -4.90 -3.49
C ALA A 18 -1.32 -5.63 -2.14
N GLU A 19 -2.55 -5.85 -1.62
CA GLU A 19 -2.77 -6.66 -0.42
C GLU A 19 -2.38 -8.13 -0.64
N ASP A 20 -2.80 -8.73 -1.75
CA ASP A 20 -2.43 -10.10 -2.10
C ASP A 20 -0.90 -10.24 -2.23
N VAL A 21 -0.25 -9.29 -2.88
CA VAL A 21 1.23 -9.25 -3.02
C VAL A 21 1.91 -9.13 -1.66
N ALA A 22 1.40 -8.27 -0.77
CA ALA A 22 1.94 -8.15 0.58
C ALA A 22 1.83 -9.49 1.33
N LEU A 23 0.69 -10.17 1.23
CA LEU A 23 0.46 -11.47 1.85
C LEU A 23 1.41 -12.55 1.30
N GLU A 24 1.56 -12.63 -0.02
CA GLU A 24 2.44 -13.60 -0.70
C GLU A 24 3.92 -13.40 -0.33
N ARG A 25 4.34 -12.14 -0.15
CA ARG A 25 5.71 -11.79 0.25
C ARG A 25 5.92 -11.82 1.77
N GLY A 26 4.87 -12.03 2.56
CA GLY A 26 4.93 -12.05 4.02
C GLY A 26 5.17 -10.68 4.64
N VAL A 27 4.84 -9.60 3.92
CA VAL A 27 4.95 -8.23 4.40
C VAL A 27 3.67 -7.85 5.14
N PRO A 28 3.74 -7.44 6.43
CA PRO A 28 2.54 -7.06 7.17
C PRO A 28 1.95 -5.78 6.61
N ALA A 29 0.81 -5.90 5.93
CA ALA A 29 0.06 -4.77 5.39
C ALA A 29 -1.45 -4.99 5.55
N GLU A 30 -2.21 -3.90 5.63
CA GLU A 30 -3.68 -3.94 5.80
C GLU A 30 -4.33 -2.89 4.89
N VAL A 31 -5.41 -3.28 4.21
CA VAL A 31 -6.23 -2.33 3.44
C VAL A 31 -7.08 -1.51 4.40
N ILE A 32 -6.93 -0.19 4.32
CA ILE A 32 -7.66 0.79 5.13
C ILE A 32 -8.45 1.75 4.22
N PRO A 33 -9.48 2.43 4.76
CA PRO A 33 -10.07 3.58 4.08
C PRO A 33 -8.99 4.63 3.80
N ALA A 34 -8.96 5.17 2.58
CA ALA A 34 -7.96 6.17 2.22
C ALA A 34 -8.09 7.44 3.09
N PRO A 35 -6.97 7.95 3.65
CA PRO A 35 -6.98 9.22 4.35
C PRO A 35 -7.49 10.35 3.43
N PRO A 36 -8.30 11.30 3.93
CA PRO A 36 -8.79 12.43 3.14
C PRO A 36 -7.66 13.23 2.47
N GLU A 37 -6.50 13.30 3.12
CA GLU A 37 -5.31 14.03 2.65
C GLU A 37 -4.60 13.31 1.50
N ALA A 38 -4.75 11.99 1.41
CA ALA A 38 -4.02 11.13 0.49
C ALA A 38 -4.62 11.10 -0.93
N ARG A 39 -5.80 11.70 -1.14
CA ARG A 39 -6.51 11.86 -2.42
C ARG A 39 -6.58 10.57 -3.27
N ALA A 40 -6.72 9.41 -2.63
CA ALA A 40 -6.90 8.16 -3.35
C ALA A 40 -8.18 8.21 -4.20
N LYS A 41 -8.07 7.90 -5.49
CA LYS A 41 -9.22 7.93 -6.41
C LYS A 41 -10.23 6.81 -6.10
N CYS A 42 -9.75 5.66 -5.62
CA CYS A 42 -10.58 4.49 -5.32
C CYS A 42 -11.11 4.45 -3.87
N GLY A 43 -10.74 5.41 -3.02
CA GLY A 43 -11.15 5.45 -1.62
C GLY A 43 -10.48 4.43 -0.70
N LEU A 44 -9.52 3.65 -1.20
CA LEU A 44 -8.74 2.67 -0.43
C LEU A 44 -7.27 3.03 -0.40
N ALA A 45 -6.60 2.60 0.67
CA ALA A 45 -5.17 2.66 0.83
C ALA A 45 -4.66 1.36 1.47
N LEU A 46 -3.36 1.11 1.36
CA LEU A 46 -2.67 -0.01 2.00
C LEU A 46 -1.70 0.56 3.03
N GLN A 47 -1.84 0.15 4.28
CA GLN A 47 -0.98 0.60 5.37
C GLN A 47 -0.01 -0.52 5.77
N THR A 48 1.25 -0.16 6.01
CA THR A 48 2.27 -1.07 6.55
C THR A 48 3.14 -0.35 7.58
N LEU A 49 4.07 -1.07 8.20
CA LEU A 49 5.08 -0.50 9.09
C LEU A 49 6.12 0.29 8.28
N SER A 50 6.57 1.44 8.78
CA SER A 50 7.53 2.28 8.03
C SER A 50 8.84 1.57 7.67
N ASP A 51 9.27 0.59 8.48
CA ASP A 51 10.48 -0.23 8.24
C ASP A 51 10.27 -1.34 7.19
N ARG A 52 9.01 -1.66 6.88
CA ARG A 52 8.62 -2.61 5.82
C ARG A 52 8.18 -1.93 4.53
N ALA A 53 8.05 -0.61 4.53
CA ALA A 53 7.53 0.14 3.40
C ALA A 53 8.36 -0.05 2.11
N GLU A 54 9.70 -0.05 2.21
CA GLU A 54 10.57 -0.26 1.05
C GLU A 54 10.45 -1.69 0.48
N GLU A 55 10.27 -2.68 1.35
CA GLU A 55 10.06 -4.08 0.96
C GLU A 55 8.72 -4.23 0.20
N LEU A 56 7.66 -3.60 0.70
CA LEU A 56 6.35 -3.59 0.04
C LEU A 56 6.39 -2.85 -1.30
N GLU A 57 7.09 -1.72 -1.38
CA GLU A 57 7.27 -0.99 -2.63
C GLU A 57 7.98 -1.83 -3.70
N GLY A 58 9.04 -2.55 -3.32
CA GLY A 58 9.74 -3.46 -4.23
C GLY A 58 8.81 -4.54 -4.75
N ALA A 59 8.07 -5.19 -3.85
CA ALA A 59 7.10 -6.23 -4.21
C ALA A 59 6.03 -5.71 -5.18
N MET A 60 5.44 -4.54 -4.90
CA MET A 60 4.43 -3.95 -5.78
C MET A 60 5.02 -3.56 -7.15
N ARG A 61 6.26 -3.03 -7.20
CA ARG A 61 6.93 -2.70 -8.47
C ARG A 61 7.25 -3.92 -9.31
N ASP A 62 7.69 -5.02 -8.69
CA ASP A 62 7.99 -6.27 -9.38
C ASP A 62 6.76 -6.85 -10.09
N GLU A 63 5.58 -6.66 -9.48
CA GLU A 63 4.29 -7.07 -10.04
C GLU A 63 3.68 -6.02 -10.99
N GLY A 64 4.29 -4.84 -11.12
CA GLY A 64 3.82 -3.77 -12.00
C GLY A 64 2.63 -2.96 -11.46
N ILE A 65 2.44 -2.97 -10.13
CA ILE A 65 1.38 -2.20 -9.46
C ILE A 65 1.83 -0.75 -9.31
N GLU A 66 1.03 0.19 -9.83
CA GLU A 66 1.23 1.62 -9.61
C GLU A 66 0.66 2.07 -8.27
N PHE A 67 1.44 2.85 -7.52
CA PHE A 67 1.07 3.34 -6.19
C PHE A 67 1.66 4.73 -5.92
N HIS A 68 1.11 5.40 -4.90
CA HIS A 68 1.70 6.60 -4.32
C HIS A 68 1.88 6.44 -2.81
N ARG A 69 3.06 6.76 -2.29
CA ARG A 69 3.39 6.64 -0.86
C ARG A 69 3.21 7.95 -0.12
N HIS A 70 2.60 7.87 1.05
CA HIS A 70 2.46 8.94 2.04
C HIS A 70 3.18 8.51 3.33
N VAL A 71 3.89 9.44 3.98
CA VAL A 71 4.66 9.25 5.22
C VAL A 71 4.23 10.22 6.31
#